data_AF-A0A9N9BE41-F1
#
_entry.id   AF-A0A9N9BE41-F1
#
_cell.length_a   1.000
_cell.length_b   1.000
_cell.length_c   1.000
_cell.angle_alpha   90.00
_cell.angle_beta   90.00
_cell.angle_gamma   90.00
#
_symmetry.space_group_name_H-M   'P 1'
#
loop_
_entity.id
_entity.type
_entity.pdbx_description
1 polymer ?
#
loop_
_entity_poly.entity_id
_entity_poly.type
_entity_poly.pdbx_seq_one_letter_code
_entity_poly.pdbx_strand_id
1 'polypeptide(L)'
;MEVAGGPCNANDTHVLGDTKKTLRLDVLNLIAILRNHFDCSVDLATKIRVFCTQVIGTRMTLYALNMLPDGRFLSSKLATAMIPFSFHGRDKFKSIFRLMAILHDEIMKQDALIGEI
;
A
#
# COMPACT_ATOMS: atom_id res chain seq x y z
N MET A 1 0.68 -3.54 -7.66
CA MET A 1 -0.73 -3.94 -7.48
C MET A 1 -0.78 -5.45 -7.58
N GLU A 2 -1.13 -6.13 -6.48
CA GLU A 2 -1.26 -7.59 -6.45
C GLU A 2 -2.74 -7.96 -6.32
N VAL A 3 -3.19 -8.92 -7.12
CA VAL A 3 -4.58 -9.40 -7.16
C VAL A 3 -4.61 -10.82 -6.62
N ALA A 4 -5.09 -10.97 -5.39
CA ALA A 4 -5.20 -12.25 -4.71
C ALA A 4 -6.56 -12.89 -5.05
N GLY A 5 -6.55 -13.73 -6.08
CA GLY A 5 -7.69 -14.55 -6.52
C GLY A 5 -8.66 -13.84 -7.48
N GLY A 6 -9.46 -14.64 -8.20
CA GLY A 6 -10.55 -14.14 -9.04
C GLY A 6 -11.79 -13.74 -8.22
N PRO A 7 -12.77 -13.05 -8.84
CA PRO A 7 -14.00 -12.62 -8.16
C PRO A 7 -14.87 -13.78 -7.65
N CYS A 8 -14.67 -14.99 -8.17
CA CYS A 8 -15.29 -16.22 -7.72
C CYS A 8 -14.17 -17.22 -7.42
N ASN A 9 -14.15 -17.81 -6.21
CA ASN A 9 -13.23 -18.88 -5.78
C ASN A 9 -11.81 -18.46 -5.35
N ALA A 10 -11.66 -17.33 -4.64
CA ALA A 10 -10.42 -17.06 -3.92
C ALA A 10 -10.27 -18.05 -2.75
N ASN A 11 -9.25 -18.90 -2.78
CA ASN A 11 -8.91 -19.78 -1.65
C ASN A 11 -8.12 -18.95 -0.62
N ASP A 12 -8.56 -18.97 0.65
CA ASP A 12 -7.92 -18.24 1.75
C ASP A 12 -6.41 -18.52 1.85
N THR A 13 -5.99 -19.74 1.53
CA THR A 13 -4.58 -20.13 1.51
C THR A 13 -3.78 -19.34 0.46
N HIS A 14 -4.35 -19.16 -0.73
CA HIS A 14 -3.71 -18.38 -1.80
C HIS A 14 -3.68 -16.89 -1.44
N VAL A 15 -4.80 -16.35 -0.93
CA VAL A 15 -4.88 -14.95 -0.51
C VAL A 15 -3.85 -14.63 0.58
N LEU A 16 -3.73 -15.50 1.59
CA LEU A 16 -2.74 -15.36 2.64
C LEU A 16 -1.30 -15.44 2.09
N GLY A 17 -1.06 -16.38 1.17
CA GLY A 17 0.25 -16.55 0.52
C GLY A 17 0.68 -15.30 -0.23
N ASP A 18 -0.21 -14.75 -1.05
CA ASP A 18 0.03 -13.55 -1.85
C ASP A 18 0.18 -12.32 -0.95
N THR A 19 -0.70 -12.13 0.05
CA THR A 19 -0.54 -11.05 1.05
C THR A 19 0.82 -11.08 1.72
N LYS A 20 1.31 -12.27 2.11
CA LYS A 20 2.63 -12.42 2.73
C LYS A 20 3.77 -12.06 1.77
N LYS A 21 3.65 -12.41 0.48
CA LYS A 21 4.64 -12.02 -0.53
C LYS A 21 4.66 -10.51 -0.72
N THR A 22 3.49 -9.89 -0.86
CA THR A 22 3.36 -8.44 -0.99
C THR A 22 4.02 -7.73 0.19
N LEU A 23 3.67 -8.12 1.42
CA LEU A 23 4.19 -7.48 2.62
C LEU A 23 5.71 -7.63 2.73
N ARG A 24 6.26 -8.80 2.38
CA ARG A 24 7.72 -9.01 2.35
C ARG A 24 8.40 -8.11 1.33
N LEU A 25 7.81 -7.96 0.14
CA LEU A 25 8.33 -7.08 -0.89
C LEU A 25 8.32 -5.61 -0.42
N ASP A 26 7.22 -5.16 0.19
CA ASP A 26 7.09 -3.80 0.70
C ASP A 26 8.12 -3.50 1.81
N VAL A 27 8.36 -4.47 2.70
CA VAL A 27 9.42 -4.37 3.74
C VAL A 27 10.81 -4.24 3.09
N LEU A 28 11.12 -5.08 2.11
CA LEU A 28 12.40 -5.01 1.41
C LEU A 28 12.58 -3.70 0.63
N ASN A 29 11.52 -3.19 0.02
CA ASN A 29 11.51 -1.90 -0.66
C ASN A 29 11.77 -0.75 0.33
N LEU A 30 11.10 -0.77 1.48
CA LEU A 30 11.32 0.25 2.52
C LEU A 30 12.75 0.20 3.04
N ILE A 31 13.28 -1.00 3.32
CA ILE A 31 14.68 -1.17 3.72
C ILE A 31 15.61 -0.61 2.64
N ALA A 32 15.38 -0.90 1.36
CA ALA A 32 16.21 -0.39 0.27
C ALA A 32 16.20 1.16 0.22
N ILE A 33 15.05 1.79 0.40
CA ILE A 33 14.92 3.25 0.48
C ILE A 33 15.70 3.78 1.69
N LEU A 34 15.46 3.23 2.88
CA LEU A 34 16.14 3.67 4.12
C LEU A 34 17.67 3.52 4.01
N ARG A 35 18.15 2.46 3.34
CA ARG A 35 19.59 2.27 3.07
C ARG A 35 20.21 3.32 2.16
N ASN A 36 19.42 3.96 1.30
CA ASN A 36 19.91 5.07 0.48
C ASN A 36 19.97 6.40 1.25
N HIS A 37 19.37 6.44 2.45
CA HIS A 37 19.25 7.63 3.29
C HIS A 37 19.70 7.35 4.73
N PHE A 38 20.83 6.64 4.91
CA PHE A 38 21.31 6.24 6.25
C PHE A 38 21.60 7.41 7.20
N ASP A 39 21.91 8.59 6.66
CA ASP A 39 22.23 9.77 7.46
C ASP A 39 20.97 10.51 7.98
N CYS A 40 19.76 10.04 7.61
CA CYS A 40 18.52 10.66 8.07
C CYS A 40 18.23 10.34 9.55
N SER A 41 17.62 11.30 10.25
CA SER A 41 17.19 11.07 11.63
C SER A 41 16.11 9.98 11.69
N VAL A 42 16.05 9.25 12.80
CA VAL A 42 15.00 8.24 13.03
C VAL A 42 13.59 8.86 12.92
N ASP A 43 13.43 10.11 13.34
CA ASP A 43 12.17 10.84 13.23
C ASP A 43 11.74 11.09 11.78
N LEU A 44 12.68 11.29 10.85
CA LEU A 44 12.40 11.38 9.41
C LEU A 44 12.21 9.99 8.80
N ALA A 45 13.07 9.03 9.15
CA ALA A 45 13.02 7.65 8.67
C ALA A 45 11.65 6.99 8.93
N THR A 46 11.07 7.22 10.11
CA THR A 46 9.76 6.67 10.51
C THR A 46 8.57 7.24 9.72
N LYS A 47 8.75 8.41 9.09
CA LYS A 47 7.75 9.05 8.22
C LYS A 47 7.83 8.57 6.77
N ILE A 48 8.93 7.93 6.35
CA ILE A 48 9.06 7.35 5.01
C ILE A 48 8.12 6.15 4.90
N ARG A 49 7.28 6.15 3.86
CA ARG A 49 6.27 5.12 3.62
C ARG A 49 6.45 4.50 2.25
N VAL A 50 6.20 3.19 2.18
CA VAL A 50 5.98 2.47 0.91
C VAL A 50 4.48 2.21 0.77
N PHE A 51 3.93 2.48 -0.41
CA PHE A 51 2.51 2.32 -0.69
C PHE A 51 2.26 1.08 -1.53
N CYS A 52 1.23 0.32 -1.18
CA CYS A 52 0.84 -0.86 -1.93
C CYS A 52 -0.67 -0.97 -2.06
N THR A 53 -1.13 -1.42 -3.23
CA THR A 53 -2.52 -1.76 -3.49
C THR A 53 -2.69 -3.27 -3.58
N GLN A 54 -3.62 -3.78 -2.76
CA GLN A 54 -3.98 -5.18 -2.76
C GLN A 54 -5.45 -5.34 -3.12
N VAL A 55 -5.74 -6.28 -4.01
CA VAL A 55 -7.11 -6.66 -4.35
C VAL A 55 -7.39 -8.05 -3.81
N ILE A 56 -8.43 -8.19 -2.98
CA ILE A 56 -8.93 -9.48 -2.49
C ILE A 56 -10.38 -9.60 -2.94
N GLY A 57 -10.66 -10.58 -3.80
CA GLY A 57 -11.96 -10.72 -4.47
C GLY A 57 -12.33 -9.45 -5.24
N THR A 58 -13.33 -8.70 -4.75
CA THR A 58 -13.77 -7.44 -5.37
C THR A 58 -13.34 -6.20 -4.61
N ARG A 59 -12.57 -6.33 -3.52
CA ARG A 59 -12.15 -5.22 -2.68
C ARG A 59 -10.70 -4.86 -2.96
N MET A 60 -10.48 -3.65 -3.46
CA MET A 60 -9.18 -3.02 -3.52
C MET A 60 -8.92 -2.28 -2.20
N THR A 61 -7.73 -2.44 -1.65
CA THR A 61 -7.29 -1.74 -0.44
C THR A 61 -5.92 -1.13 -0.68
N LEU A 62 -5.79 0.15 -0.32
CA LEU A 62 -4.52 0.88 -0.30
C LEU A 62 -3.92 0.79 1.09
N TYR A 63 -2.70 0.29 1.16
CA TYR A 63 -1.89 0.22 2.37
C TYR A 63 -0.68 1.13 2.27
N ALA A 64 -0.18 1.53 3.43
CA ALA A 64 1.09 2.17 3.61
C ALA A 64 1.89 1.44 4.68
N LEU A 65 3.15 1.12 4.37
CA LEU A 65 4.11 0.49 5.26
C LEU A 65 5.16 1.51 5.68
N ASN A 66 5.41 1.64 6.98
CA ASN A 66 6.47 2.48 7.52
C ASN A 66 7.20 1.79 8.68
N MET A 67 8.35 2.34 9.06
CA MET A 67 9.12 1.91 10.22
C MET A 67 8.64 2.66 11.47
N LEU A 68 8.61 1.98 12.61
CA LEU A 68 8.39 2.55 13.94
C LEU A 68 9.72 2.96 14.58
N PRO A 69 9.72 3.85 15.60
CA PRO A 69 10.95 4.27 16.27
C PRO A 69 11.78 3.13 16.88
N ASP A 70 11.13 2.00 17.19
CA ASP A 70 11.77 0.79 17.71
C ASP A 70 12.26 -0.18 16.62
N GLY A 71 12.21 0.23 15.35
CA GLY A 71 12.66 -0.56 14.19
C GLY A 71 11.65 -1.60 13.70
N ARG A 72 10.49 -1.76 14.33
CA ARG A 72 9.42 -2.63 13.80
C ARG A 72 8.74 -1.99 12.59
N PHE A 73 8.13 -2.81 11.75
CA PHE A 73 7.35 -2.35 10.60
C PHE A 73 5.85 -2.31 10.94
N LEU A 74 5.17 -1.27 10.48
CA LEU A 74 3.72 -1.12 10.60
C LEU A 74 3.10 -0.98 9.21
N SER A 75 2.18 -1.89 8.88
CA SER A 75 1.30 -1.76 7.72
C SER A 75 -0.04 -1.17 8.15
N SER A 76 -0.44 -0.08 7.51
CA SER A 76 -1.63 0.69 7.84
C SER A 76 -2.53 0.83 6.62
N LYS A 77 -3.83 0.60 6.80
CA LYS A 77 -4.82 0.78 5.73
C LYS A 77 -5.15 2.26 5.56
N LEU A 78 -4.99 2.78 4.36
CA LEU A 78 -5.32 4.17 4.01
C LEU A 78 -6.74 4.31 3.44
N ALA A 79 -7.10 3.45 2.49
CA ALA A 79 -8.39 3.52 1.80
C ALA A 79 -8.81 2.16 1.26
N THR A 80 -10.10 1.99 0.98
CA THR A 80 -10.63 0.81 0.30
C THR A 80 -11.73 1.18 -0.67
N ALA A 81 -11.81 0.45 -1.78
CA ALA A 81 -12.80 0.62 -2.82
C ALA A 81 -13.26 -0.74 -3.35
N MET A 82 -14.49 -0.79 -3.85
CA MET A 82 -15.02 -1.98 -4.52
C MET A 82 -14.78 -1.85 -6.02
N ILE A 83 -14.13 -2.85 -6.62
CA ILE A 83 -13.90 -2.93 -8.06
C ILE A 83 -15.22 -3.33 -8.74
N PRO A 84 -15.77 -2.51 -9.64
CA PRO A 84 -17.00 -2.84 -10.33
C PRO A 84 -16.72 -3.73 -11.54
N PHE A 85 -16.72 -5.04 -11.31
CA PHE A 85 -16.61 -6.03 -12.40
C PHE A 85 -17.89 -6.13 -13.26
N SER A 86 -19.01 -5.55 -12.81
CA SER A 86 -20.26 -5.51 -13.58
C SER A 86 -20.54 -4.11 -14.13
N PHE A 87 -21.18 -4.06 -15.30
CA PHE A 87 -21.61 -2.83 -15.97
C PHE A 87 -22.54 -1.97 -15.08
N HIS A 88 -23.32 -2.62 -14.22
CA HIS A 88 -24.23 -1.96 -13.28
C HIS A 88 -23.50 -1.35 -12.06
N GLY A 89 -22.23 -1.69 -11.82
CA GLY A 89 -21.46 -1.16 -10.70
C GLY A 89 -20.67 0.12 -11.00
N ARG A 90 -20.89 0.77 -12.15
CA ARG A 90 -20.08 1.92 -12.58
C ARG A 90 -20.03 3.08 -11.59
N ASP A 91 -21.07 3.27 -10.81
CA ASP A 91 -21.13 4.26 -9.73
C ASP A 91 -19.99 4.08 -8.71
N LYS A 92 -19.50 2.84 -8.54
CA LYS A 92 -18.39 2.49 -7.63
C LYS A 92 -17.02 2.96 -8.12
N PHE A 93 -16.86 3.35 -9.40
CA PHE A 93 -15.61 3.94 -9.89
C PHE A 93 -15.25 5.23 -9.15
N LYS A 94 -16.23 5.98 -8.65
CA LYS A 94 -15.97 7.17 -7.82
C LYS A 94 -15.10 6.82 -6.60
N SER A 95 -15.34 5.68 -5.97
CA SER A 95 -14.53 5.21 -4.83
C SER A 95 -13.12 4.81 -5.23
N ILE A 96 -12.93 4.26 -6.44
CA ILE A 96 -11.60 3.95 -6.98
C ILE A 96 -10.84 5.24 -7.28
N PHE A 97 -11.48 6.23 -7.92
CA PHE A 97 -10.85 7.53 -8.17
C PHE A 97 -10.48 8.24 -6.87
N ARG A 98 -11.32 8.14 -5.84
CA ARG A 98 -10.98 8.64 -4.51
C ARG A 98 -9.76 7.92 -3.92
N LEU A 99 -9.66 6.60 -4.06
CA LEU A 99 -8.49 5.84 -3.61
C LEU A 99 -7.22 6.28 -4.34
N MET A 100 -7.30 6.50 -5.66
CA MET A 100 -6.17 6.99 -6.45
C MET A 100 -5.77 8.43 -6.08
N ALA A 101 -6.74 9.30 -5.77
CA ALA A 101 -6.46 10.65 -5.28
C ALA A 101 -5.72 10.60 -3.93
N ILE A 102 -6.13 9.73 -3.01
CA ILE A 102 -5.41 9.53 -1.73
C ILE A 102 -3.99 9.03 -1.98
N LEU A 103 -3.80 8.07 -2.89
CA LEU A 103 -2.46 7.59 -3.25
C LEU A 103 -1.59 8.73 -3.81
N HIS A 104 -2.13 9.53 -4.72
CA HIS A 104 -1.43 10.69 -5.28
C HIS A 104 -0.99 11.66 -4.18
N ASP A 105 -1.90 12.04 -3.28
CA ASP A 105 -1.58 12.98 -2.21
C ASP A 105 -0.50 12.45 -1.25
N GLU A 106 -0.52 11.14 -0.96
CA GLU A 106 0.52 10.52 -0.14
C GLU A 106 1.87 10.44 -0.85
N ILE A 107 1.90 10.22 -2.17
CA ILE A 107 3.13 10.28 -2.97
C ILE A 107 3.71 11.71 -2.94
N MET A 108 2.87 12.73 -3.14
CA MET A 108 3.32 14.12 -3.09
C MET A 108 3.91 14.49 -1.72
N LYS A 109 3.32 14.00 -0.63
CA LYS A 109 3.88 14.19 0.72
C LYS A 109 5.22 13.45 0.89
N GLN A 110 5.34 12.25 0.33
CA GLN A 110 6.56 11.45 0.37
C GLN A 110 7.68 12.13 -0.42
N ASP A 111 7.38 12.70 -1.59
CA ASP A 111 8.35 13.44 -2.41
C ASP A 111 8.85 14.70 -1.69
N ALA A 112 7.94 15.45 -1.05
CA ALA A 112 8.31 16.60 -0.23
C ALA A 112 9.22 16.19 0.93
N LEU A 113 8.89 15.10 1.63
CA LEU A 113 9.69 14.56 2.73
C LEU A 113 11.09 14.11 2.27
N ILE A 114 11.20 13.45 1.11
CA ILE A 114 12.49 13.02 0.57
C ILE A 114 13.33 14.23 0.14
N GLY A 115 12.72 15.31 -0.33
CA GLY A 115 13.42 16.56 -0.63
C GLY A 115 13.99 17.28 0.59
N GLU A 116 13.53 16.94 1.81
CA GLU A 116 14.07 17.46 3.08
C GLU A 116 15.27 16.65 3.60
N ILE A 117 15.55 15.48 3.01
CA ILE A 117 16.64 14.55 3.40
C ILE A 117 17.86 14.78 2.50
#